data_AF-A0A7U7LA12-F1
#
_entry.id   AF-A0A7U7LA12-F1
#
_cell.length_a   1.000
_cell.length_b   1.000
_cell.length_c   1.000
_cell.angle_alpha   90.00
_cell.angle_beta   90.00
_cell.angle_gamma   90.00
#
_symmetry.space_group_name_H-M   'P 1'
#
loop_
_entity.id
_entity.type
_entity.pdbx_description
1 polymer ?
#
loop_
_entity_poly.entity_id
_entity_poly.type
_entity_poly.pdbx_seq_one_letter_code
_entity_poly.pdbx_strand_id
1 'polypeptide(L)' 'EELIAETGSAYLCTQLGIYGEVQHESYIESWLRVLRSDKKALFRACSRAREATEYLLAPLSICSAA' A
#
# COMPACT_ATOMS: atom_id res chain seq x y z
N GLU A 1 9.09 -3.02 6.03
CA GLU A 1 8.04 -1.99 6.14
C GLU A 1 7.78 -1.28 4.82
N GLU A 2 8.80 -0.95 4.03
CA GLU A 2 8.66 -0.21 2.76
C GLU A 2 7.65 -0.81 1.75
N LEU A 3 7.58 -2.14 1.62
CA LEU A 3 6.59 -2.80 0.75
C LEU A 3 5.13 -2.48 1.15
N ILE A 4 4.86 -2.36 2.46
CA ILE A 4 3.54 -2.04 2.98
C ILE A 4 3.20 -0.58 2.68
N ALA A 5 4.17 0.32 2.89
CA ALA A 5 4.01 1.74 2.64
C ALA A 5 3.76 2.03 1.15
N GLU A 6 4.55 1.43 0.25
CA GLU A 6 4.37 1.63 -1.20
C GLU A 6 3.01 1.10 -1.68
N THR A 7 2.63 -0.10 -1.21
CA THR A 7 1.32 -0.69 -1.55
C THR A 7 0.16 0.16 -1.01
N GLY A 8 0.30 0.70 0.20
CA GLY A 8 -0.70 1.59 0.80
C GLY A 8 -0.81 2.93 0.06
N SER A 9 0.32 3.51 -0.34
CA SER A 9 0.37 4.70 -1.19
C SER A 9 -0.36 4.47 -2.50
N ALA A 10 -0.09 3.35 -3.19
CA ALA A 10 -0.78 2.99 -4.44
C ALA A 10 -2.31 2.83 -4.26
N TYR A 11 -2.75 2.25 -3.15
CA TYR A 11 -4.18 2.12 -2.84
C TYR A 11 -4.82 3.49 -2.62
N LEU A 12 -4.19 4.38 -1.84
CA LEU A 12 -4.65 5.75 -1.62
C LEU A 12 -4.69 6.56 -2.92
N CYS A 13 -3.63 6.48 -3.74
CA CYS A 13 -3.56 7.10 -5.04
C CYS A 13 -4.74 6.69 -5.93
N THR A 14 -5.05 5.38 -5.97
CA THR A 14 -6.19 4.87 -6.74
C THR A 14 -7.52 5.41 -6.22
N GLN A 15 -7.72 5.44 -4.90
CA GLN A 15 -8.96 5.91 -4.28
C GLN A 15 -9.18 7.42 -4.44
N LEU A 16 -8.10 8.21 -4.43
CA LEU A 16 -8.15 9.66 -4.54
C LEU A 16 -8.03 10.16 -5.98
N GLY A 17 -7.86 9.28 -6.96
CA GLY A 17 -7.65 9.64 -8.36
C GLY A 17 -6.32 10.36 -8.62
N ILE A 18 -5.32 10.13 -7.76
CA ILE A 18 -3.99 10.73 -7.85
C ILE A 18 -3.06 9.74 -8.56
N TYR A 19 -2.33 10.21 -9.56
CA TYR A 19 -1.24 9.43 -10.14
C TYR A 19 -0.02 9.48 -9.22
N GLY A 20 0.32 8.34 -8.62
CA GLY A 20 1.54 8.19 -7.84
C GLY A 20 2.74 7.94 -8.76
N GLU A 21 3.85 8.61 -8.47
CA GLU A 21 5.15 8.24 -9.03
C GLU A 21 5.78 7.17 -8.15
N VAL A 22 6.14 6.03 -8.73
CA VAL A 22 6.85 4.97 -8.02
C VAL A 22 8.27 5.46 -7.78
N GLN A 23 8.67 5.62 -6.53
CA GLN A 23 10.04 5.99 -6.20
C GLN A 23 10.83 4.77 -5.70
N HIS A 24 12.08 4.70 -6.17
CA HIS A 24 13.21 3.90 -5.67
C HIS A 24 13.36 2.47 -6.23
N GLU A 25 14.18 2.36 -7.28
CA GLU A 25 14.71 1.09 -7.81
C GLU A 25 15.50 0.27 -6.76
N SER A 26 16.05 0.94 -5.73
CA SER A 26 16.87 0.33 -4.68
C SER A 26 16.13 -0.68 -3.80
N TYR A 27 14.80 -0.65 -3.75
CA TYR A 27 14.01 -1.56 -2.89
C TYR A 27 13.50 -2.80 -3.62
N ILE A 28 13.51 -2.79 -4.96
CA ILE A 28 13.02 -3.91 -5.79
C ILE A 28 13.82 -5.18 -5.51
N GLU A 29 15.14 -5.08 -5.38
CA GLU A 29 15.99 -6.25 -5.09
C GLU A 29 15.68 -6.86 -3.72
N SER A 30 15.50 -6.01 -2.71
CA SER A 30 15.14 -6.40 -1.35
C SER A 30 13.78 -7.10 -1.32
N TRP A 31 12.77 -6.54 -1.99
CA TRP A 31 11.44 -7.14 -2.07
C TRP A 31 11.46 -8.47 -2.81
N LEU A 32 12.18 -8.57 -3.94
CA LEU A 32 12.32 -9.82 -4.67
C LEU A 32 12.97 -10.92 -3.83
N ARG A 33 13.94 -10.58 -2.97
CA ARG A 33 14.56 -11.54 -2.04
C ARG A 33 13.55 -12.03 -1.00
N VAL A 34 12.80 -11.11 -0.38
CA VAL A 34 11.76 -11.44 0.60
C VAL A 34 10.65 -12.29 -0.03
N LEU A 35 10.16 -11.91 -1.20
CA LEU A 35 9.09 -12.62 -1.92
C LEU A 35 9.50 -14.01 -2.39
N ARG A 36 10.79 -14.21 -2.73
CA ARG A 36 11.33 -15.54 -3.03
C ARG A 36 11.41 -16.42 -1.80
N SER A 37 11.75 -15.84 -0.64
CA SER A 37 11.81 -16.57 0.63
C SER A 37 10.43 -16.91 1.21
N ASP A 38 9.45 -16.02 1.01
CA ASP A 38 8.10 -16.19 1.53
C ASP A 38 7.06 -15.61 0.57
N LYS A 39 6.38 -16.50 -0.16
CA LYS A 39 5.30 -16.15 -1.10
C LYS A 39 4.07 -15.55 -0.40
N LYS A 40 3.90 -15.76 0.91
CA LYS A 40 2.82 -15.16 1.71
C LYS A 40 3.18 -13.76 2.21
N ALA A 41 4.44 -13.34 2.11
CA ALA A 41 4.85 -12.00 2.53
C ALA A 41 4.09 -10.89 1.77
N LEU A 42 3.82 -11.10 0.47
CA LEU A 42 3.02 -10.18 -0.32
C LEU A 42 1.60 -10.01 0.24
N PHE A 43 0.90 -11.13 0.46
CA PHE A 43 -0.47 -11.09 0.96
C PHE A 43 -0.58 -10.44 2.35
N ARG A 44 0.39 -10.70 3.23
CA ARG A 44 0.45 -10.02 4.53
C ARG A 44 0.70 -8.53 4.37
N ALA A 45 1.60 -8.13 3.48
CA ALA A 45 1.87 -6.73 3.21
C ALA A 45 0.62 -6.01 2.66
N CYS A 46 -0.07 -6.62 1.70
CA CYS A 46 -1.33 -6.10 1.15
C CYS A 46 -2.43 -5.99 2.22
N SER A 47 -2.54 -6.97 3.13
CA SER A 47 -3.53 -6.92 4.22
C SER A 47 -3.28 -5.73 5.14
N ARG A 48 -2.02 -5.49 5.52
CA ARG A 48 -1.62 -4.35 6.36
C ARG A 48 -1.79 -3.02 5.64
N ALA A 49 -1.43 -2.95 4.36
CA ALA A 49 -1.62 -1.77 3.54
C ALA A 49 -3.10 -1.38 3.40
N ARG A 50 -3.98 -2.38 3.23
CA ARG A 50 -5.44 -2.19 3.22
C ARG A 50 -5.95 -1.63 4.54
N GLU A 51 -5.59 -2.25 5.66
CA GLU A 51 -5.99 -1.77 7.01
C GLU A 51 -5.57 -0.31 7.24
N ALA A 52 -4.33 0.05 6.87
CA ALA A 52 -3.84 1.41 6.98
C ALA A 52 -4.60 2.39 6.07
N THR A 53 -4.88 1.99 4.83
CA THR A 53 -5.62 2.82 3.87
C THR A 53 -7.06 3.05 4.33
N GLU A 54 -7.75 2.01 4.78
CA GLU A 54 -9.11 2.10 5.32
C GLU A 54 -9.18 3.02 6.53
N TYR A 55 -8.20 2.92 7.45
CA TYR A 55 -8.09 3.82 8.59
C TYR A 55 -7.96 5.29 8.17
N LEU A 56 -7.15 5.58 7.15
CA LEU A 56 -6.94 6.94 6.63
C LEU A 56 -8.15 7.49 5.86
N LEU A 57 -8.89 6.63 5.17
CA LEU A 57 -10.07 7.01 4.39
C LEU A 57 -11.36 7.05 5.21
N ALA A 58 -11.41 6.39 6.37
CA ALA A 58 -12.60 6.35 7.23
C ALA A 58 -13.14 7.78 7.57
N PRO A 59 -12.32 8.77 7.93
CA PRO A 59 -12.80 10.14 8.16
C PRO A 59 -13.41 10.81 6.92
N LEU A 60 -12.92 10.49 5.72
CA LEU A 60 -13.40 11.06 4.45
C LEU A 60 -14.75 10.46 4.05
N SER A 61 -15.00 9.19 4.36
CA SER A 61 -16.28 8.52 4.08
C SER A 61 -17.46 9.06 4.87
N ILE A 62 -17.20 9.59 6.08
CA ILE A 62 -18.25 10.15 6.96
C ILE A 62 -18.79 11.46 6.37
N CYS A 63 -17.98 12.22 5.64
CA CYS A 63 -18.36 13.51 5.07
C CYS A 63 -19.09 13.42 3.71
N SER A 64 -19.03 12.26 3.03
CA SER A 64 -19.75 12.04 1.76
C SER A 64 -21.19 11.56 1.95
N ALA A 65 -21.59 11.20 3.17
CA ALA A 65 -22.91 10.68 3.51
C ALA A 65 -23.81 11.67 4.28
N ALA A 66 -23.36 12.92 4.45
CA ALA A 66 -24.10 14.03 5.05
C ALA A 66 -24.40 15.10 3.99
#